data_AF-A0A7V1HBY2-F1
#
_entry.id   AF-A0A7V1HBY2-F1
#
_cell.length_a   1.000
_cell.length_b   1.000
_cell.length_c   1.000
_cell.angle_alpha   90.00
_cell.angle_beta   90.00
_cell.angle_gamma   90.00
#
_symmetry.space_group_name_H-M   'P 1'
#
loop_
_entity.id
_entity.type
_entity.pdbx_description
1 polymer ?
#
loop_
_entity_poly.entity_id
_entity_poly.type
_entity_poly.pdbx_seq_one_letter_code
_entity_poly.pdbx_strand_id
1 'polypeptide(L)'
;FPLEKKEQPSTIMMGFMGKANIWQWKANQNEEYWFQKVPSVSSYVDFHYPFEEKEMFIVSKVVPESAVNDLLAVRVGTITHKKEQTVHGRGIWENGTWHVVFKRSLKPVLLEDDVVFYPGEEKMLCAFAVWNGATGDRGGRKSISDWVELEVKN
;
A
#
# COMPACT_ATOMS: atom_id res chain seq x y z
N PHE A 1 -6.76 1.76 6.82
CA PHE A 1 -7.41 1.66 8.13
C PHE A 1 -7.16 2.95 8.91
N PRO A 2 -8.20 3.64 9.39
CA PRO A 2 -8.01 4.73 10.34
C PRO A 2 -7.53 4.13 11.68
N LEU A 3 -6.58 4.79 12.33
CA LEU A 3 -6.07 4.35 13.65
C LEU A 3 -6.89 4.93 14.81
N GLU A 4 -7.58 6.04 14.57
CA GLU A 4 -8.35 6.74 15.60
C GLU A 4 -9.82 6.31 15.56
N LYS A 5 -10.37 5.92 16.73
CA LYS A 5 -11.75 5.41 16.85
C LYS A 5 -12.83 6.50 16.79
N LYS A 6 -12.49 7.76 17.13
CA LYS A 6 -13.49 8.81 17.45
C LYS A 6 -13.84 9.73 16.29
N GLU A 7 -13.03 9.77 15.25
CA GLU A 7 -13.32 10.58 14.09
C GLU A 7 -13.80 9.66 13.00
N GLN A 8 -15.08 9.74 12.65
CA GLN A 8 -15.48 9.27 11.33
C GLN A 8 -14.54 9.97 10.36
N PRO A 9 -13.76 9.25 9.55
CA PRO A 9 -12.94 9.88 8.55
C PRO A 9 -13.89 10.55 7.57
N SER A 10 -14.16 11.84 7.79
CA SER A 10 -15.01 12.69 6.96
C SER A 10 -14.52 12.74 5.51
N THR A 11 -13.30 12.24 5.28
CA THR A 11 -12.64 12.15 4.00
C THR A 11 -11.74 10.91 3.90
N ILE A 12 -11.68 10.33 2.69
CA ILE A 12 -10.77 9.24 2.30
C ILE A 12 -9.33 9.72 1.99
N MET A 13 -9.00 10.97 2.34
CA MET A 13 -7.70 11.61 2.10
C MET A 13 -6.58 11.15 3.05
N MET A 14 -6.34 9.83 3.12
CA MET A 14 -5.14 9.23 3.71
C MET A 14 -4.78 9.81 5.11
N GLY A 15 -5.77 9.93 6.00
CA GLY A 15 -5.56 10.41 7.37
C GLY A 15 -5.63 11.94 7.54
N PHE A 16 -6.64 12.59 6.98
CA PHE A 16 -6.77 14.06 6.99
C PHE A 16 -6.87 14.68 8.39
N MET A 17 -7.52 14.01 9.35
CA MET A 17 -7.66 14.47 10.74
C MET A 17 -7.02 13.53 11.78
N GLY A 18 -6.63 12.32 11.35
CA GLY A 18 -5.97 11.33 12.20
C GLY A 18 -5.04 10.40 11.42
N LYS A 19 -4.28 9.54 12.10
CA LYS A 19 -3.36 8.62 11.41
C LYS A 19 -4.10 7.52 10.64
N ALA A 20 -3.59 7.16 9.47
CA ALA A 20 -4.06 6.02 8.69
C ALA A 20 -2.94 5.01 8.45
N ASN A 21 -3.20 3.74 8.78
CA ASN A 21 -2.36 2.61 8.40
C ASN A 21 -2.80 2.06 7.04
N ILE A 22 -1.84 1.90 6.13
CA ILE A 22 -2.06 1.55 4.73
C ILE A 22 -1.19 0.35 4.40
N TRP A 23 -1.79 -0.68 3.84
CA TRP A 23 -1.06 -1.82 3.29
C TRP A 23 -1.05 -1.71 1.78
N GLN A 24 0.14 -1.65 1.20
CA GLN A 24 0.31 -1.44 -0.23
C GLN A 24 1.05 -2.60 -0.87
N TRP A 25 0.41 -3.26 -1.82
CA TRP A 25 1.04 -4.24 -2.68
C TRP A 25 1.34 -3.62 -4.06
N LYS A 26 2.46 -4.02 -4.68
CA LYS A 26 2.80 -3.63 -6.06
C LYS A 26 3.24 -4.85 -6.86
N ALA A 27 2.82 -4.93 -8.13
CA ALA A 27 3.11 -6.06 -9.00
C ALA A 27 4.61 -6.26 -9.24
N ASN A 28 5.35 -5.18 -9.55
CA ASN A 28 6.80 -5.26 -9.76
C ASN A 28 7.53 -5.72 -8.48
N GLN A 29 7.17 -5.13 -7.33
CA GLN A 29 7.74 -5.48 -6.04
C GLN A 29 7.47 -6.93 -5.64
N ASN A 30 6.28 -7.45 -5.97
CA ASN A 30 5.91 -8.84 -5.77
C ASN A 30 6.79 -9.79 -6.59
N GLU A 31 7.08 -9.44 -7.84
CA GLU A 31 7.95 -10.25 -8.67
C GLU A 31 9.41 -10.22 -8.22
N GLU A 32 9.91 -9.04 -7.86
CA GLU A 32 11.26 -8.88 -7.30
C GLU A 32 11.43 -9.69 -6.02
N TYR A 33 10.46 -9.65 -5.10
CA TYR A 33 10.52 -10.38 -3.84
C TYR A 33 10.36 -11.91 -3.99
N TRP A 34 9.30 -12.37 -4.68
CA TRP A 34 8.98 -13.80 -4.73
C TRP A 34 9.76 -14.58 -5.78
N PHE A 35 10.11 -13.95 -6.90
CA PHE A 35 10.81 -14.60 -8.02
C PHE A 35 12.25 -14.15 -8.18
N GLN A 36 12.75 -13.26 -7.31
CA GLN A 36 14.11 -12.69 -7.37
C GLN A 36 14.43 -12.10 -8.74
N LYS A 37 13.42 -11.59 -9.45
CA LYS A 37 13.62 -10.93 -10.73
C LYS A 37 14.40 -9.65 -10.49
N VAL A 38 15.44 -9.45 -11.29
CA VAL A 38 16.18 -8.18 -11.29
C VAL A 38 15.26 -7.11 -11.87
N PRO A 39 15.14 -5.93 -11.22
CA PRO A 39 14.30 -4.85 -11.73
C PRO A 39 14.72 -4.50 -13.16
N SER A 40 13.74 -4.37 -14.07
CA SER A 40 14.00 -3.97 -15.44
C SER A 40 14.50 -2.54 -15.49
N VAL A 41 15.67 -2.33 -16.11
CA VAL A 41 16.31 -1.01 -16.23
C VAL A 41 15.47 -0.04 -17.07
N SER A 42 14.59 -0.52 -17.95
CA SER A 42 13.62 0.33 -18.66
C SER A 42 12.35 0.54 -17.83
N SER A 43 12.43 1.41 -16.83
CA SER A 43 11.23 1.90 -16.15
C SER A 43 10.74 3.16 -16.87
N TYR A 44 9.45 3.22 -17.19
CA TYR A 44 8.85 4.44 -17.75
C TYR A 44 9.00 5.59 -16.75
N VAL A 45 9.67 6.66 -17.16
CA VAL A 45 9.84 7.90 -16.38
C VAL A 45 8.95 9.00 -16.94
N ASP A 46 8.30 9.77 -16.06
CA ASP A 46 7.51 10.94 -16.46
C ASP A 46 8.37 12.10 -16.95
N PHE A 47 9.63 12.12 -16.54
CA PHE A 47 10.60 13.11 -16.96
C PHE A 47 11.49 12.51 -18.04
N HIS A 48 11.06 12.64 -19.29
CA HIS A 48 11.96 12.48 -20.41
C HIS A 48 12.75 13.79 -20.55
N TYR A 49 14.02 13.78 -20.16
CA TYR A 49 14.91 14.94 -20.30
C TYR A 49 15.50 14.95 -21.72
N PRO A 50 15.03 15.81 -22.65
CA PRO A 50 15.41 15.76 -24.06
C PRO A 50 16.88 16.16 -24.33
N PHE A 51 17.65 16.47 -23.29
CA PHE A 51 19.04 16.93 -23.37
C PHE A 51 20.04 15.92 -22.80
N GLU A 52 19.57 14.79 -22.26
CA GLU A 52 20.43 13.75 -21.66
C GLU A 52 20.29 12.44 -22.43
N GLU A 53 21.37 12.00 -23.10
CA GLU A 53 21.39 10.72 -23.84
C GLU A 53 21.39 9.48 -22.92
N LYS A 54 21.70 9.65 -21.63
CA LYS A 54 21.69 8.58 -20.62
C LYS A 54 20.99 9.06 -19.38
N GLU A 55 20.06 8.24 -18.87
CA GLU A 55 19.44 8.45 -17.56
C GLU A 55 20.53 8.43 -16.47
N MET A 56 20.92 9.62 -15.98
CA MET A 56 21.95 9.75 -14.94
C MET A 56 21.38 9.58 -13.53
N PHE A 57 20.06 9.51 -13.38
CA PHE A 57 19.43 9.39 -12.07
C PHE A 57 19.40 7.93 -11.61
N ILE A 58 19.86 7.74 -10.37
CA ILE A 58 19.80 6.47 -9.66
C ILE A 58 18.32 6.12 -9.49
N VAL A 59 17.79 5.20 -10.30
CA VAL A 59 16.56 4.49 -9.97
C VAL A 59 16.73 3.88 -8.58
N SER A 60 15.69 3.90 -7.74
CA SER A 60 15.74 3.33 -6.40
C SER A 60 16.31 1.91 -6.48
N LYS A 61 17.53 1.72 -5.95
CA LYS A 61 18.20 0.42 -5.89
C LYS A 61 17.78 -0.38 -4.65
N VAL A 62 16.73 0.05 -3.96
CA VAL A 62 16.24 -0.61 -2.76
C VAL A 62 15.63 -1.94 -3.18
N VAL A 63 16.33 -3.03 -2.87
CA VAL A 63 15.78 -4.38 -3.00
C VAL A 63 14.63 -4.50 -1.99
N PRO A 64 13.41 -4.82 -2.43
CA PRO A 64 12.29 -4.89 -1.52
C PRO A 64 12.44 -6.07 -0.56
N GLU A 65 12.32 -5.79 0.73
CA GLU A 65 12.37 -6.81 1.80
C GLU A 65 11.05 -7.60 1.93
N SER A 66 9.98 -7.14 1.29
CA SER A 66 8.66 -7.77 1.27
C SER A 66 7.92 -7.41 -0.02
N ALA A 67 6.97 -8.25 -0.45
CA ALA A 67 6.06 -7.94 -1.57
C ALA A 67 5.03 -6.84 -1.22
N VAL A 68 4.85 -6.53 0.07
CA VAL A 68 3.91 -5.54 0.58
C VAL A 68 4.67 -4.48 1.38
N ASN A 69 4.24 -3.23 1.28
CA ASN A 69 4.69 -2.14 2.13
C ASN A 69 3.65 -1.87 3.22
N ASP A 70 4.09 -1.86 4.47
CA ASP A 70 3.30 -1.39 5.60
C ASP A 70 3.62 0.09 5.86
N LEU A 71 2.61 0.94 5.67
CA LEU A 71 2.77 2.38 5.55
C LEU A 71 1.88 3.10 6.56
N LEU A 72 2.33 4.30 6.93
CA LEU A 72 1.56 5.28 7.69
C LEU A 72 1.37 6.55 6.86
N ALA A 73 0.22 7.18 7.04
CA ALA A 73 -0.04 8.52 6.53
C ALA A 73 -0.79 9.34 7.58
N VAL A 74 -0.41 10.61 7.67
CA VAL A 74 -1.09 11.64 8.47
C VAL A 74 -1.31 12.79 7.51
N ARG A 75 -2.34 12.67 6.67
CA ARG A 75 -2.73 13.49 5.50
C ARG A 75 -2.08 13.11 4.16
N VAL A 76 -2.56 13.76 3.10
CA VAL A 76 -2.03 13.59 1.74
C VAL A 76 -0.57 14.02 1.69
N GLY A 77 0.28 13.21 1.05
CA GLY A 77 1.70 13.51 0.84
C GLY A 77 2.63 13.16 2.01
N THR A 78 2.13 12.61 3.12
CA THR A 78 2.96 12.20 4.27
C THR A 78 3.16 10.69 4.39
N ILE A 79 2.88 9.96 3.30
CA ILE A 79 3.06 8.50 3.25
C ILE A 79 4.51 8.17 3.60
N THR A 80 4.68 7.35 4.64
CA THR A 80 5.99 6.93 5.14
C THR A 80 5.96 5.44 5.46
N HIS A 81 7.08 4.75 5.26
CA HIS A 81 7.23 3.37 5.70
C HIS A 81 7.21 3.29 7.22
N LYS A 82 6.53 2.28 7.77
CA LYS A 82 6.68 1.94 9.18
C LYS A 82 8.08 1.41 9.45
N LYS A 83 8.56 1.62 10.67
CA LYS A 83 9.85 1.06 11.14
C LYS A 83 9.82 -0.47 11.15
N GLU A 84 8.69 -1.05 11.53
CA GLU A 84 8.49 -2.50 11.54
C GLU A 84 7.48 -2.90 10.46
N GLN A 85 7.92 -3.81 9.60
CA GLN A 85 7.09 -4.44 8.58
C GLN A 85 6.41 -5.68 9.17
N THR A 86 5.12 -5.58 9.49
CA THR A 86 4.34 -6.69 10.07
C THR A 86 3.36 -7.33 9.10
N VAL A 87 3.22 -6.75 7.89
CA VAL A 87 2.27 -7.18 6.87
C VAL A 87 2.99 -7.92 5.76
N HIS A 88 2.55 -9.15 5.54
CA HIS A 88 2.99 -9.96 4.42
C HIS A 88 1.91 -10.00 3.36
N GLY A 89 2.29 -10.32 2.13
CA GLY A 89 1.31 -10.59 1.11
C GLY A 89 1.89 -11.21 -0.14
N ARG A 90 0.99 -11.62 -1.00
CA ARG A 90 1.32 -12.19 -2.30
C ARG A 90 0.21 -11.88 -3.28
N GLY A 91 0.61 -11.50 -4.48
CA GLY A 91 -0.27 -11.36 -5.64
C GLY A 91 0.01 -12.44 -6.66
N ILE A 92 -1.07 -12.99 -7.23
CA ILE A 92 -1.03 -13.85 -8.41
C ILE A 92 -1.94 -13.26 -9.49
N TRP A 93 -1.45 -13.28 -10.74
CA TRP A 93 -2.22 -12.88 -11.90
C TRP A 93 -2.75 -14.14 -12.58
N GLU A 94 -4.06 -14.27 -12.67
CA GLU A 94 -4.72 -15.42 -13.28
C GLU A 94 -6.01 -14.96 -13.95
N ASN A 95 -6.27 -15.44 -15.17
CA ASN A 95 -7.49 -15.17 -15.93
C ASN A 95 -7.84 -13.67 -16.05
N GLY A 96 -6.85 -12.82 -16.27
CA GLY A 96 -7.05 -11.38 -16.45
C GLY A 96 -7.33 -10.61 -15.16
N THR A 97 -7.14 -11.23 -13.99
CA THR A 97 -7.41 -10.60 -12.68
C THR A 97 -6.24 -10.80 -11.72
N TRP A 98 -5.95 -9.78 -10.91
CA TRP A 98 -5.03 -9.88 -9.78
C TRP A 98 -5.77 -10.42 -8.56
N HIS A 99 -5.26 -11.51 -7.99
CA HIS A 99 -5.67 -12.00 -6.67
C HIS A 99 -4.56 -11.67 -5.70
N VAL A 100 -4.84 -10.78 -4.74
CA VAL A 100 -3.85 -10.30 -3.77
C VAL A 100 -4.33 -10.64 -2.37
N VAL A 101 -3.47 -11.31 -1.61
CA VAL A 101 -3.73 -11.64 -0.21
C VAL A 101 -2.78 -10.85 0.66
N PHE A 102 -3.33 -10.16 1.66
CA PHE A 102 -2.59 -9.56 2.77
C PHE A 102 -2.75 -10.44 4.01
N LYS A 103 -1.66 -10.66 4.74
CA LYS A 103 -1.61 -11.46 5.96
C LYS A 103 -0.86 -10.69 7.03
N ARG A 104 -1.46 -10.63 8.22
CA ARG A 104 -0.81 -10.16 9.45
C ARG A 104 -1.49 -10.75 10.67
N SER A 105 -0.86 -10.59 11.84
CA SER A 105 -1.50 -10.90 13.12
C SER A 105 -2.66 -9.93 13.39
N LEU A 106 -3.72 -10.44 14.02
CA LEU A 106 -4.86 -9.61 14.45
C LEU A 106 -4.47 -8.66 15.60
N LYS A 107 -3.65 -9.17 16.52
CA LYS A 107 -3.02 -8.39 17.59
C LYS A 107 -1.64 -7.92 17.11
N PRO A 108 -1.44 -6.61 16.87
CA PRO A 108 -0.15 -6.10 16.46
C PRO A 108 0.85 -6.09 17.61
N VAL A 109 2.14 -6.06 17.26
CA VAL A 109 3.24 -5.98 18.22
C VAL A 109 3.37 -4.57 18.80
N LEU A 110 3.06 -3.53 18.00
CA LEU A 110 3.11 -2.12 18.38
C LEU A 110 1.72 -1.47 18.23
N LEU A 111 1.09 -1.10 19.34
CA LEU A 111 -0.29 -0.57 19.34
C LEU A 111 -0.41 0.86 18.79
N GLU A 112 0.68 1.64 18.75
CA GLU A 112 0.62 3.07 18.39
C GLU A 112 0.46 3.33 16.88
N ASP A 113 0.91 2.40 16.05
CA ASP A 113 1.05 2.56 14.60
C ASP A 113 0.31 1.46 13.81
N ASP A 114 -0.35 0.54 14.51
CA ASP A 114 -1.13 -0.53 13.91
C ASP A 114 -2.59 -0.45 14.31
N VAL A 115 -3.47 -0.70 13.33
CA VAL A 115 -4.87 -0.97 13.63
C VAL A 115 -4.94 -2.26 14.46
N VAL A 116 -5.82 -2.34 15.45
CA VAL A 116 -6.05 -3.58 16.19
C VAL A 116 -7.34 -4.21 15.70
N PHE A 117 -7.29 -5.49 15.33
CA PHE A 117 -8.47 -6.25 14.97
C PHE A 117 -8.94 -7.04 16.18
N TYR A 118 -10.19 -6.81 16.56
CA TYR A 118 -10.86 -7.49 17.65
C TYR A 118 -11.97 -8.37 17.07
N PRO A 119 -11.73 -9.69 16.89
CA PRO A 119 -12.76 -10.61 16.41
C PRO A 119 -14.01 -10.57 17.28
N GLY A 120 -15.18 -10.56 16.64
CA GLY A 120 -16.48 -10.54 17.33
C GLY A 120 -16.81 -9.23 18.05
N GLU A 121 -15.98 -8.20 17.95
CA GLU A 121 -16.24 -6.87 18.49
C GLU A 121 -16.74 -5.89 17.39
N GLU A 122 -16.54 -4.59 17.62
CA GLU A 122 -17.03 -3.51 16.76
C GLU A 122 -16.50 -3.61 15.32
N LYS A 123 -17.39 -3.27 14.38
CA LYS A 123 -17.02 -3.09 12.98
C LYS A 123 -16.02 -1.96 12.84
N MET A 124 -15.04 -2.14 11.96
CA MET A 124 -14.05 -1.12 11.67
C MET A 124 -14.18 -0.60 10.24
N LEU A 125 -13.67 0.60 10.00
CA LEU A 125 -13.68 1.16 8.65
C LEU A 125 -12.41 0.78 7.88
N CYS A 126 -12.58 0.40 6.63
CA CYS A 126 -11.49 0.31 5.67
C CYS A 126 -11.89 0.93 4.34
N ALA A 127 -10.89 1.23 3.51
CA ALA A 127 -11.09 1.76 2.17
C ALA A 127 -10.03 1.15 1.27
N PHE A 128 -10.36 0.97 0.00
CA PHE A 128 -9.50 0.35 -0.99
C PHE A 128 -9.07 1.38 -2.03
N ALA A 129 -7.87 1.19 -2.55
CA ALA A 129 -7.37 1.94 -3.68
C ALA A 129 -6.69 1.00 -4.65
N VAL A 130 -6.97 1.17 -5.94
CA VAL A 130 -6.46 0.31 -7.02
C VAL A 130 -5.82 1.19 -8.08
N TRP A 131 -4.65 0.77 -8.55
CA TRP A 131 -3.90 1.42 -9.62
C TRP A 131 -3.82 0.45 -10.80
N ASN A 132 -4.35 0.85 -11.95
CA ASN A 132 -4.12 0.13 -13.19
C ASN A 132 -2.85 0.67 -13.90
N GLY A 133 -1.73 -0.04 -13.72
CA GLY A 133 -0.47 0.34 -14.35
C GLY A 133 -0.53 0.39 -15.88
N ALA A 134 -1.38 -0.42 -16.53
CA ALA A 134 -1.53 -0.43 -17.98
C ALA A 134 -2.18 0.86 -18.52
N THR A 135 -3.01 1.54 -17.72
CA THR A 135 -3.58 2.86 -18.06
C THR A 135 -2.74 4.02 -17.52
N GLY A 136 -1.58 3.72 -16.93
CA GLY A 136 -0.65 4.71 -16.38
C GLY A 136 -1.03 5.23 -14.99
N ASP A 137 -1.90 4.53 -14.24
CA ASP A 137 -2.21 4.92 -12.86
C ASP A 137 -0.98 4.78 -11.96
N ARG A 138 -0.71 5.83 -11.18
CA ARG A 138 0.42 5.92 -10.23
C ARG A 138 0.20 7.07 -9.26
N GLY A 139 0.83 6.99 -8.09
CA GLY A 139 0.75 8.05 -7.08
C GLY A 139 -0.71 8.36 -6.71
N GLY A 140 -1.15 9.61 -6.91
CA GLY A 140 -2.53 10.04 -6.68
C GLY A 140 -3.55 9.62 -7.75
N ARG A 141 -3.10 9.21 -8.94
CA ARG A 141 -3.98 8.73 -10.02
C ARG A 141 -4.33 7.27 -9.77
N LYS A 142 -5.54 7.03 -9.27
CA LYS A 142 -6.04 5.73 -8.84
C LYS A 142 -7.55 5.74 -8.71
N SER A 143 -8.16 4.57 -8.74
CA SER A 143 -9.55 4.39 -8.29
C SER A 143 -9.58 4.13 -6.80
N ILE A 144 -10.57 4.68 -6.10
CA ILE A 144 -10.76 4.55 -4.66
C ILE A 144 -12.19 4.09 -4.35
N SER A 145 -12.37 3.34 -3.28
CA SER A 145 -13.69 3.06 -2.72
C SER A 145 -14.08 4.15 -1.72
N ASP A 146 -15.38 4.20 -1.39
CA ASP A 146 -15.83 4.81 -0.15
C ASP A 146 -15.36 3.98 1.07
N TRP A 147 -15.59 4.51 2.27
CA TRP A 147 -15.42 3.74 3.49
C TRP A 147 -16.38 2.57 3.53
N VAL A 148 -15.85 1.39 3.81
CA VAL A 148 -16.63 0.17 4.02
C VAL A 148 -16.42 -0.33 5.44
N GLU A 149 -17.46 -0.94 5.98
CA GLU A 149 -17.39 -1.63 7.26
C GLU A 149 -16.78 -3.02 7.08
N LEU A 150 -15.77 -3.32 7.89
CA LEU A 150 -15.12 -4.61 8.00
C LEU A 150 -15.44 -5.20 9.37
N GLU A 151 -16.02 -6.39 9.36
CA GLU A 151 -16.29 -7.20 10.54
C GLU A 151 -15.41 -8.45 10.50
N VAL A 152 -14.63 -8.67 11.56
CA VAL A 152 -13.88 -9.91 11.74
C VAL A 152 -14.70 -10.81 12.65
N LYS A 153 -15.24 -11.89 12.10
CA LYS A 153 -16.03 -12.85 12.87
C LYS A 153 -15.15 -13.69 13.80
N ASN A 154 -15.74 -14.19 14.87
CA ASN A 154 -15.15 -15.18 15.78
C ASN A 154 -14.98 -16.54 15.12
#